data_AF-A0A5D2C075-F1
#
_entry.id   AF-A0A5D2C075-F1
#
_cell.length_a   1.000
_cell.length_b   1.000
_cell.length_c   1.000
_cell.angle_alpha   90.00
_cell.angle_beta   90.00
_cell.angle_gamma   90.00
#
_symmetry.space_group_name_H-M   'P 1'
#
loop_
_entity.id
_entity.type
_entity.pdbx_description
1 polymer ?
#
loop_
_entity_poly.entity_id
_entity_poly.type
_entity_poly.pdbx_seq_one_letter_code
_entity_poly.pdbx_strand_id
1 'polypeptide(L)'
;MISPTLLVPSLQNQVSAIYKVILSTKKPLLVRVTWCKNQTGQGLILNFGDDDEDDPSTCFKLNTNLRFFRKKKGNKVIEANHSKIEVFWDLSSVKYDAGPEPVNGFYVLVMVDSEISLVLGDIDEETVTRKFKKTTPVAKVSLISRQEHCSGNTLYSTKAQIL
;
A
#
# COMPACT_ATOMS: atom_id res chain seq x y z
N MET A 1 -43.34 20.11 2.69
CA MET A 1 -41.98 20.22 2.10
C MET A 1 -41.11 19.18 2.78
N ILE A 2 -40.68 18.16 2.04
CA ILE A 2 -39.84 17.08 2.56
C ILE A 2 -38.40 17.47 2.21
N SER A 3 -37.57 17.76 3.22
CA SER A 3 -36.15 18.06 3.00
C SER A 3 -35.46 16.86 2.35
N PRO A 4 -34.65 17.04 1.30
CA PRO A 4 -33.87 15.94 0.75
C PRO A 4 -32.78 15.57 1.76
N THR A 5 -32.94 14.42 2.42
CA THR A 5 -31.87 13.82 3.23
C THR A 5 -30.70 13.55 2.29
N LEU A 6 -29.60 14.29 2.43
CA LEU A 6 -28.35 14.03 1.70
C LEU A 6 -27.91 12.60 2.04
N LEU A 7 -28.04 11.68 1.08
CA LEU A 7 -27.38 10.38 1.14
C LEU A 7 -25.88 10.65 1.03
N VAL A 8 -25.19 10.71 2.16
CA VAL A 8 -23.72 10.77 2.15
C VAL A 8 -23.24 9.36 1.79
N PRO A 9 -22.60 9.16 0.62
CA PRO A 9 -22.05 7.86 0.26
C PRO A 9 -20.98 7.46 1.29
N SER A 10 -20.88 6.16 1.59
CA SER A 10 -19.82 5.63 2.44
C SER A 10 -18.45 6.02 1.86
N LEU A 11 -17.60 6.66 2.66
CA LEU A 11 -16.27 7.05 2.22
C LEU A 11 -15.31 5.89 2.43
N GLN A 12 -14.63 5.46 1.36
CA GLN A 12 -13.55 4.49 1.45
C GLN A 12 -12.37 5.13 2.19
N ASN A 13 -12.07 4.63 3.38
CA ASN A 13 -11.04 5.20 4.25
C ASN A 13 -9.76 4.36 4.25
N GLN A 14 -9.82 3.10 3.80
CA GLN A 14 -8.66 2.24 3.73
C GLN A 14 -8.80 1.18 2.63
N VAL A 15 -7.69 0.87 1.97
CA VAL A 15 -7.53 -0.24 1.02
C VAL A 15 -6.32 -1.05 1.44
N SER A 16 -6.49 -2.34 1.64
CA SER A 16 -5.42 -3.26 2.03
C SER A 16 -5.27 -4.36 0.98
N ALA A 17 -4.05 -4.66 0.56
CA ALA A 17 -3.72 -5.71 -0.37
C ALA A 17 -2.60 -6.58 0.21
N ILE A 18 -2.77 -7.90 0.16
CA ILE A 18 -1.76 -8.85 0.64
C ILE A 18 -1.09 -9.50 -0.56
N TYR A 19 0.21 -9.34 -0.67
CA TYR A 19 1.05 -9.94 -1.68
C TYR A 19 1.84 -11.09 -1.08
N LYS A 20 1.89 -12.21 -1.79
CA LYS A 20 2.81 -13.30 -1.51
C LYS A 20 4.01 -13.17 -2.43
N VAL A 21 5.17 -13.07 -1.81
CA VAL A 21 6.47 -12.99 -2.48
C VAL A 21 7.20 -14.30 -2.26
N ILE A 22 7.66 -14.94 -3.34
CA ILE A 22 8.53 -16.11 -3.30
C ILE A 22 9.94 -15.67 -3.70
N LEU A 23 10.82 -15.58 -2.70
CA LEU A 23 12.22 -15.22 -2.88
C LEU A 23 13.00 -16.37 -3.54
N SER A 24 14.20 -16.05 -4.02
CA SER A 24 15.18 -17.03 -4.52
C SER A 24 15.47 -18.16 -3.52
N THR A 25 15.43 -17.86 -2.22
CA THR A 25 15.57 -18.81 -1.10
C THR A 25 14.40 -19.80 -0.96
N LYS A 26 13.34 -19.67 -1.77
CA LYS A 26 12.09 -20.44 -1.72
C LYS A 26 11.24 -20.22 -0.47
N LYS A 27 11.67 -19.38 0.47
CA LYS A 27 10.86 -18.95 1.61
C LYS A 27 9.79 -17.96 1.13
N PRO A 28 8.49 -18.20 1.39
CA PRO A 28 7.47 -17.21 1.14
C PRO A 28 7.55 -16.06 2.15
N LEU A 29 7.23 -14.86 1.71
CA LEU A 29 7.03 -13.68 2.54
C LEU A 29 5.68 -13.06 2.17
N LEU A 30 4.84 -12.79 3.16
CA LEU A 30 3.65 -11.97 2.98
C LEU A 30 4.00 -10.49 3.17
N VAL A 31 3.54 -9.68 2.24
CA VAL A 31 3.66 -8.22 2.27
C VAL A 31 2.26 -7.63 2.22
N ARG A 32 1.78 -7.10 3.34
CA ARG A 32 0.51 -6.37 3.38
C ARG A 32 0.78 -4.90 3.10
N VAL A 33 0.12 -4.37 2.09
CA VAL A 33 0.15 -2.98 1.66
C VAL A 33 -1.18 -2.35 2.01
N THR A 34 -1.16 -1.29 2.79
CA THR A 34 -2.36 -0.63 3.26
C THR A 34 -2.30 0.86 2.98
N TRP A 35 -3.17 1.34 2.09
CA TRP A 35 -3.41 2.75 1.84
C TRP A 35 -4.53 3.25 2.73
N CYS A 36 -4.33 4.35 3.42
CA CYS A 36 -5.34 4.94 4.29
C CYS A 36 -5.58 6.42 3.97
N LYS A 37 -6.81 6.86 4.21
CA LYS A 37 -7.29 8.24 4.10
C LYS A 37 -8.02 8.60 5.38
N ASN A 38 -7.56 9.67 6.02
CA ASN A 38 -8.16 10.25 7.21
C ASN A 38 -8.28 11.76 7.04
N GLN A 39 -8.96 12.44 7.98
CA GLN A 39 -9.22 13.89 7.89
C GLN A 39 -7.94 14.73 7.75
N THR A 40 -6.80 14.17 8.14
CA THR A 40 -5.50 14.84 8.18
C THR A 40 -4.58 14.47 7.02
N GLY A 41 -4.97 13.55 6.14
CA GLY A 41 -4.20 13.20 4.95
C GLY A 41 -4.30 11.74 4.54
N GLN A 42 -3.26 11.28 3.86
CA GLN A 42 -3.16 9.95 3.28
C GLN A 42 -1.94 9.25 3.87
N GLY A 43 -1.95 7.93 3.86
CA GLY A 43 -0.86 7.14 4.40
C GLY A 43 -0.67 5.83 3.67
N LEU A 44 0.53 5.31 3.81
CA LEU A 44 0.97 3.99 3.37
C LEU A 44 1.50 3.24 4.59
N ILE A 45 1.06 2.01 4.75
CA ILE A 45 1.57 1.07 5.74
C ILE A 45 1.98 -0.19 4.98
N LEU A 46 3.20 -0.66 5.21
CA LEU A 46 3.68 -1.96 4.75
C LEU A 46 3.97 -2.83 5.97
N ASN A 47 3.37 -4.01 6.04
CA ASN A 47 3.70 -5.03 7.04
C ASN A 47 4.36 -6.23 6.32
N PHE A 48 5.42 -6.76 6.92
CA PHE A 48 6.21 -7.86 6.37
C PHE A 48 6.14 -9.07 7.29
N GLY A 49 5.24 -10.02 7.03
CA GLY A 49 5.00 -11.17 7.89
C GLY A 49 3.55 -11.65 7.85
N ASP A 50 3.30 -12.75 8.55
CA ASP A 50 2.04 -13.49 8.42
C ASP A 50 0.95 -12.98 9.37
N ASP A 51 1.22 -12.67 10.66
CA ASP A 51 0.11 -12.43 11.61
C ASP A 51 0.36 -11.48 12.80
N ASP A 52 1.57 -11.00 13.08
CA ASP A 52 1.81 -10.09 14.21
C ASP A 52 1.69 -8.62 13.78
N GLU A 53 0.45 -8.14 13.59
CA GLU A 53 0.14 -6.72 13.32
C GLU A 53 0.70 -5.77 14.41
N ASP A 54 1.07 -6.31 15.57
CA ASP A 54 1.60 -5.60 16.73
C ASP A 54 3.13 -5.60 16.85
N ASP A 55 3.89 -6.29 15.98
CA ASP A 55 5.35 -6.16 15.98
C ASP A 55 5.78 -4.89 15.19
N PRO A 56 6.22 -3.82 15.87
CA PRO A 56 6.64 -2.59 15.20
C PRO A 56 7.89 -2.78 14.34
N SER A 57 8.66 -3.86 14.54
CA SER A 57 9.89 -4.14 13.79
C SER A 57 9.61 -4.54 12.33
N THR A 58 8.45 -5.14 12.07
CA THR A 58 8.03 -5.61 10.74
C THR A 58 7.22 -4.57 9.96
N CYS A 59 7.03 -3.37 10.53
CA CYS A 59 6.13 -2.37 10.00
C CYS A 59 6.86 -1.12 9.46
N PHE A 60 6.52 -0.74 8.23
CA PHE A 60 6.91 0.54 7.63
C PHE A 60 5.67 1.44 7.46
N LYS A 61 5.67 2.60 8.11
CA LYS A 61 4.58 3.60 8.02
C LYS A 61 5.08 4.90 7.39
N LEU A 62 4.34 5.40 6.42
CA LEU A 62 4.57 6.69 5.76
C LEU A 62 3.25 7.48 5.74
N ASN A 63 3.26 8.71 6.23
CA ASN A 63 2.09 9.59 6.22
C ASN A 63 2.41 10.85 5.41
N THR A 64 1.50 11.26 4.53
CA THR A 64 1.64 12.41 3.62
C THR A 64 1.07 13.71 4.20
N ASN A 65 0.74 13.76 5.50
CA ASN A 65 0.19 14.92 6.20
C ASN A 65 0.99 16.21 5.91
N LEU A 66 0.29 17.34 5.95
CA LEU A 66 0.80 18.68 5.67
C LEU A 66 2.03 19.09 6.51
N ARG A 67 2.34 18.43 7.64
CA ARG A 67 3.58 18.67 8.40
C ARG A 67 4.79 17.83 7.94
N PHE A 68 4.57 16.72 7.21
CA PHE A 68 5.59 15.75 6.81
C PHE A 68 5.95 15.81 5.32
N PHE A 69 5.59 16.88 4.61
CA PHE A 69 5.95 17.12 3.20
C PHE A 69 7.43 16.86 2.87
N ARG A 70 8.34 16.92 3.85
CA ARG A 70 9.78 16.66 3.69
C ARG A 70 10.15 15.21 3.35
N LYS A 71 9.29 14.21 3.54
CA LYS A 71 9.63 12.78 3.27
C LYS A 71 8.80 12.13 2.17
N LYS A 72 8.33 12.91 1.19
CA LYS A 72 7.59 12.37 0.04
C LYS A 72 8.42 11.45 -0.85
N LYS A 73 9.75 11.57 -0.84
CA LYS A 73 10.66 10.66 -1.55
C LYS A 73 11.74 10.19 -0.61
N GLY A 74 12.17 8.95 -0.74
CA GLY A 74 13.29 8.43 0.02
C GLY A 74 13.40 6.93 -0.01
N ASN A 75 14.24 6.43 0.89
CA ASN A 75 14.36 5.03 1.19
C ASN A 75 14.50 4.81 2.70
N LYS A 76 14.20 3.60 3.15
CA LYS A 76 14.39 3.17 4.53
C LYS A 76 14.74 1.69 4.54
N VAL A 77 15.74 1.35 5.34
CA VAL A 77 16.10 -0.03 5.64
C VAL A 77 15.46 -0.40 6.97
N ILE A 78 14.87 -1.59 7.03
CA ILE A 78 14.37 -2.22 8.25
C ILE A 78 14.83 -3.68 8.26
N GLU A 79 14.92 -4.26 9.45
CA GLU A 79 15.20 -5.69 9.61
C GLU A 79 13.93 -6.34 10.16
N ALA A 80 13.45 -7.36 9.46
CA ALA A 80 12.23 -8.09 9.82
C ALA A 80 12.38 -9.55 9.41
N ASN A 81 11.94 -10.48 10.26
CA ASN A 81 11.96 -11.92 9.98
C ASN A 81 13.35 -12.47 9.55
N HIS A 82 14.43 -11.91 10.11
CA HIS A 82 15.83 -12.19 9.78
C HIS A 82 16.25 -11.83 8.35
N SER A 83 15.47 -10.98 7.68
CA SER A 83 15.79 -10.45 6.36
C SER A 83 15.98 -8.94 6.42
N LYS A 84 16.88 -8.44 5.57
CA LYS A 84 17.06 -7.01 5.35
C LYS A 84 16.03 -6.55 4.33
N ILE A 85 15.15 -5.63 4.74
CA ILE A 85 14.11 -5.07 3.87
C ILE A 85 14.45 -3.63 3.56
N GLU A 86 14.48 -3.29 2.28
CA GLU A 86 14.72 -1.93 1.79
C GLU A 86 13.49 -1.43 1.05
N VAL A 87 12.88 -0.37 1.58
CA VAL A 87 11.71 0.27 0.98
C VAL A 87 12.16 1.56 0.32
N PHE A 88 11.85 1.72 -0.95
CA PHE A 88 12.06 2.94 -1.74
C PHE A 88 10.70 3.50 -2.12
N TRP A 89 10.54 4.81 -2.02
CA TRP A 89 9.29 5.46 -2.40
C TRP A 89 9.51 6.82 -3.04
N ASP A 90 8.57 7.18 -3.91
CA ASP A 90 8.37 8.54 -4.37
C ASP A 90 6.87 8.80 -4.46
N LEU A 91 6.37 9.67 -3.59
CA LEU A 91 5.01 10.18 -3.49
C LEU A 91 5.01 11.70 -3.75
N SER A 92 6.06 12.25 -4.40
CA SER A 92 6.21 13.70 -4.58
C SER A 92 5.11 14.28 -5.48
N SER A 93 4.73 13.55 -6.52
CA SER A 93 3.76 13.89 -7.55
C SER A 93 2.44 13.12 -7.45
N VAL A 94 2.18 12.48 -6.31
CA VAL A 94 1.05 11.56 -6.14
C VAL A 94 -0.29 12.24 -6.42
N LYS A 95 -1.16 11.53 -7.15
CA LYS A 95 -2.53 11.92 -7.45
C LYS A 95 -3.48 10.89 -6.87
N TYR A 96 -4.53 11.39 -6.23
CA TYR A 96 -5.59 10.58 -5.63
C TYR A 96 -6.92 10.94 -6.29
N ASP A 97 -7.84 9.99 -6.31
CA ASP A 97 -9.25 10.22 -6.63
C ASP A 97 -10.08 10.24 -5.32
N ALA A 98 -11.32 9.76 -5.33
CA ALA A 98 -12.18 9.69 -4.16
C ALA A 98 -11.63 8.78 -3.03
N GLY A 99 -10.82 7.77 -3.37
CA GLY A 99 -10.32 6.75 -2.45
C GLY A 99 -9.00 7.09 -1.72
N PRO A 100 -8.50 6.16 -0.89
CA PRO A 100 -7.22 6.29 -0.19
C PRO A 100 -6.02 5.86 -1.05
N GLU A 101 -6.25 5.03 -2.06
CA GLU A 101 -5.22 4.50 -2.95
C GLU A 101 -4.82 5.55 -4.01
N PRO A 102 -3.51 5.76 -4.24
CA PRO A 102 -3.02 6.57 -5.34
C PRO A 102 -3.46 6.06 -6.71
N VAL A 103 -3.71 6.97 -7.65
CA VAL A 103 -4.04 6.63 -9.04
C VAL A 103 -2.84 6.76 -9.97
N ASN A 104 -1.94 7.73 -9.71
CA ASN A 104 -0.74 7.99 -10.51
C ASN A 104 0.23 8.90 -9.74
N GLY A 105 1.41 9.12 -10.29
CA GLY A 105 2.46 10.00 -9.81
C GLY A 105 3.17 9.45 -8.59
N PHE A 106 3.19 8.13 -8.41
CA PHE A 106 3.78 7.49 -7.25
C PHE A 106 4.55 6.22 -7.61
N TYR A 107 5.55 5.84 -6.81
CA TYR A 107 6.00 4.45 -6.76
C TYR A 107 6.36 4.02 -5.34
N VAL A 108 6.22 2.72 -5.10
CA VAL A 108 6.77 2.03 -3.92
C VAL A 108 7.48 0.79 -4.42
N LEU A 109 8.74 0.62 -4.02
CA LEU A 109 9.55 -0.55 -4.36
C LEU A 109 10.09 -1.14 -3.07
N VAL A 110 9.91 -2.45 -2.90
CA VAL A 110 10.43 -3.22 -1.78
C VAL A 110 11.51 -4.15 -2.32
N MET A 111 12.63 -4.23 -1.60
CA MET A 111 13.64 -5.26 -1.78
C MET A 111 13.80 -6.04 -0.48
N VAL A 112 14.08 -7.33 -0.60
CA VAL A 112 14.36 -8.23 0.51
C VAL A 112 15.67 -8.93 0.20
N ASP A 113 16.67 -8.79 1.07
CA ASP A 113 18.00 -9.41 0.91
C ASP A 113 18.64 -9.14 -0.48
N SER A 114 18.50 -7.90 -0.96
CA SER A 114 18.95 -7.43 -2.28
C SER A 114 18.20 -7.99 -3.51
N GLU A 115 17.08 -8.67 -3.29
CA GLU A 115 16.16 -9.15 -4.34
C GLU A 115 14.94 -8.23 -4.43
N ILE A 116 14.53 -7.83 -5.64
CA ILE A 116 13.34 -7.00 -5.85
C ILE A 116 12.10 -7.84 -5.55
N SER A 117 11.32 -7.43 -4.55
CA SER A 117 10.23 -8.24 -3.99
C SER A 117 8.84 -7.71 -4.29
N LEU A 118 8.66 -6.39 -4.43
CA LEU A 118 7.37 -5.79 -4.76
C LEU A 118 7.60 -4.44 -5.43
N VAL A 119 6.85 -4.15 -6.48
CA VAL A 119 6.87 -2.87 -7.18
C VAL A 119 5.42 -2.41 -7.40
N LEU A 120 5.10 -1.20 -6.98
CA LEU A 120 3.77 -0.59 -7.09
C LEU A 120 3.89 0.80 -7.72
N GLY A 121 2.92 1.17 -8.55
CA GLY A 121 2.81 2.49 -9.17
C GLY A 121 3.65 2.65 -10.43
N ASP A 122 4.01 3.90 -10.74
CA ASP A 122 4.50 4.39 -12.03
C ASP A 122 6.03 4.38 -12.12
N ILE A 123 6.64 3.23 -11.83
CA ILE A 123 8.08 3.04 -12.07
C ILE A 123 8.29 2.08 -13.25
N ASP A 124 8.97 2.58 -14.28
CA ASP A 124 9.31 1.77 -15.45
C ASP A 124 10.54 0.87 -15.18
N GLU A 125 10.62 -0.23 -15.93
CA GLU A 125 11.71 -1.20 -15.82
C GLU A 125 13.08 -0.56 -16.13
N GLU A 126 13.14 0.45 -17.00
CA GLU A 126 14.37 1.16 -17.31
C GLU A 126 14.92 1.90 -16.08
N THR A 127 14.04 2.54 -15.32
CA THR A 127 14.35 3.26 -14.08
C THR A 127 14.75 2.28 -13.00
N VAL A 128 14.09 1.12 -12.90
CA VAL A 128 14.52 0.03 -12.00
C VAL A 128 15.93 -0.43 -12.38
N THR A 129 16.21 -0.72 -13.66
CA THR A 129 17.53 -1.19 -14.12
C THR A 129 18.62 -0.13 -14.14
N ARG A 130 18.27 1.16 -14.04
CA ARG A 130 19.21 2.26 -13.85
C ARG A 130 19.55 2.45 -12.37
N LYS A 131 18.56 2.30 -11.48
CA LYS A 131 18.75 2.41 -10.02
C LYS A 131 19.39 1.17 -9.42
N PHE A 132 19.05 0.00 -9.95
CA PHE A 132 19.51 -1.31 -9.52
C PHE A 132 20.18 -2.02 -10.70
N LYS A 133 21.11 -2.94 -10.45
CA LYS A 133 21.82 -3.61 -11.54
C LYS A 133 20.82 -4.44 -12.35
N LYS A 134 21.00 -4.55 -13.68
CA LYS A 134 20.21 -5.47 -14.52
C LYS A 134 20.23 -6.93 -14.02
N THR A 135 21.26 -7.29 -13.26
CA THR A 135 21.44 -8.62 -12.67
C THR A 135 20.78 -8.77 -11.30
N THR A 136 20.10 -7.74 -10.79
CA THR A 136 19.40 -7.80 -9.51
C THR A 136 18.27 -8.84 -9.61
N PRO A 137 18.26 -9.88 -8.75
CA PRO A 137 17.21 -10.88 -8.77
C PRO A 137 15.82 -10.26 -8.54
N VAL A 138 14.81 -10.84 -9.16
CA VAL A 138 13.40 -10.43 -9.00
C VAL A 138 12.62 -11.62 -8.48
N ALA A 139 11.98 -11.44 -7.33
CA ALA A 139 11.16 -12.46 -6.70
C ALA A 139 9.86 -12.68 -7.49
N LYS A 140 9.26 -13.86 -7.33
CA LYS A 140 7.92 -14.10 -7.88
C LYS A 140 6.89 -13.50 -6.94
N VAL A 141 5.96 -12.70 -7.48
CA VAL A 141 4.94 -11.99 -6.70
C VAL A 141 3.55 -12.39 -7.19
N SER A 142 2.65 -12.60 -6.25
CA SER A 142 1.23 -12.83 -6.52
C SER A 142 0.36 -12.10 -5.51
N LEU A 143 -0.67 -11.38 -5.96
CA LEU A 143 -1.69 -10.79 -5.10
C LEU A 143 -2.60 -11.92 -4.58
N ILE A 144 -2.73 -12.03 -3.26
CA ILE A 144 -3.52 -13.07 -2.59
C ILE A 144 -4.91 -12.56 -2.24
N SER A 145 -4.99 -11.35 -1.69
CA SER A 145 -6.26 -10.74 -1.29
C SER A 145 -6.20 -9.23 -1.38
N ARG A 146 -7.36 -8.62 -1.60
CA ARG A 146 -7.56 -7.18 -1.53
C ARG A 146 -8.86 -6.92 -0.77
N GLN A 147 -8.81 -6.00 0.17
CA GLN A 147 -9.92 -5.62 1.04
C GLN A 147 -10.06 -4.11 1.03
N GLU A 148 -11.30 -3.65 0.91
CA GLU A 148 -11.66 -2.24 1.00
C GLU A 148 -12.46 -2.01 2.28
N HIS A 149 -12.12 -0.95 3.01
CA HIS A 149 -12.83 -0.55 4.21
C HIS A 149 -13.47 0.82 4.00
N CYS A 150 -14.81 0.83 4.07
CA CYS A 150 -15.65 2.00 3.89
C CYS A 150 -16.30 2.38 5.22
N SER A 151 -16.34 3.68 5.54
CA SER A 151 -17.01 4.20 6.74
C SER A 151 -18.15 5.14 6.32
N GLY A 152 -19.34 5.00 6.92
CA GLY A 152 -20.51 5.85 6.65
C GLY A 152 -21.69 5.53 7.58
N ASN A 153 -22.60 6.50 7.78
CA ASN A 153 -23.82 6.32 8.57
C ASN A 153 -24.85 5.51 7.77
N THR A 154 -25.25 4.37 8.30
CA THR A 154 -26.04 3.33 7.66
C THR A 154 -27.53 3.70 7.58
N LEU A 155 -28.04 4.05 6.40
CA LEU A 155 -29.46 3.88 6.04
C LEU A 155 -29.52 3.23 4.65
N TYR A 156 -29.32 1.91 4.59
CA TYR A 156 -29.49 1.15 3.35
C TYR A 156 -30.96 0.78 3.18
N SER A 157 -31.55 1.12 2.03
CA SER A 157 -32.80 0.51 1.55
C SER A 157 -32.44 -0.56 0.53
N THR A 158 -32.46 -1.83 0.94
CA THR A 158 -32.35 -2.97 0.02
C THR A 158 -33.73 -3.27 -0.55
N LYS A 159 -33.95 -2.95 -1.83
CA LYS A 159 -35.05 -3.54 -2.61
C LYS A 159 -34.54 -4.82 -3.26
N ALA A 160 -34.72 -5.95 -2.58
CA ALA A 160 -34.62 -7.26 -3.21
C ALA A 160 -35.98 -7.60 -3.80
N GLN A 161 -36.06 -7.75 -5.13
CA GLN A 161 -37.16 -8.48 -5.76
C GLN A 161 -36.68 -9.92 -5.95
N ILE A 162 -37.34 -10.83 -5.26
CA ILE A 162 -37.22 -12.26 -5.51
C ILE A 162 -38.16 -12.56 -6.68
N LEU A 163 -37.61 -13.16 -7.74
CA LEU A 163 -38.38 -13.73 -8.85
C LEU A 163 -39.12 -14.98 -8.40
#